data_AF-A0AAP4FRZ0-F1
#
_entry.id   AF-A0AAP4FRZ0-F1
#
_cell.length_a   1.000
_cell.length_b   1.000
_cell.length_c   1.000
_cell.angle_alpha   90.00
_cell.angle_beta   90.00
_cell.angle_gamma   90.00
#
_symmetry.space_group_name_H-M   'P 1'
#
loop_
_entity.id
_entity.type
_entity.pdbx_description
1 polymer ?
#
loop_
_entity_poly.entity_id
_entity_poly.type
_entity_poly.pdbx_seq_one_letter_code
_entity_poly.pdbx_strand_id
1 'polypeptide(L)'
;MTHDNKLQVEAIKRGTVIDHIPAMVGFKLLTLFKLTETDQRITIGLNLPSGEMGRKDLIKIENTFLTDEQVNQLSLYAPDATVNRIDDYEVVGKSRPNLPERIEHVLVCPNSNCISHAEPVSSSFAVKKRANDIALKCKYCEKEFSHYVVLAN
;
A
#
# COMPACT_ATOMS: atom_id res chain seq x y z
N MET A 1 -32.27 3.00 17.17
CA MET A 1 -31.56 4.12 16.55
C MET A 1 -31.02 3.63 15.22
N THR A 2 -31.59 4.10 14.11
CA THR A 2 -31.14 3.75 12.76
C THR A 2 -29.77 4.38 12.54
N HIS A 3 -28.73 3.55 12.35
CA HIS A 3 -27.44 4.06 11.90
C HIS A 3 -27.63 4.60 10.49
N ASP A 4 -27.66 5.92 10.38
CA ASP A 4 -27.61 6.65 9.12
C ASP A 4 -26.27 6.27 8.47
N ASN A 5 -26.27 5.24 7.62
CA ASN A 5 -25.09 4.74 6.94
C ASN A 5 -24.77 5.69 5.76
N LYS A 6 -24.59 6.98 6.08
CA LYS A 6 -24.20 7.99 5.12
C LYS A 6 -22.80 7.66 4.64
N LEU A 7 -22.70 7.29 3.38
CA LEU A 7 -21.43 7.17 2.69
C LEU A 7 -20.70 8.51 2.82
N GLN A 8 -19.59 8.51 3.56
CA GLN A 8 -18.81 9.72 3.81
C GLN A 8 -18.01 10.17 2.58
N VAL A 9 -17.93 9.31 1.56
CA VAL A 9 -17.19 9.52 0.31
C VAL A 9 -17.98 8.99 -0.87
N GLU A 10 -18.01 9.75 -1.96
CA GLU A 10 -18.76 9.45 -3.18
C GLU A 10 -18.32 8.14 -3.84
N ALA A 11 -19.24 7.45 -4.51
CA ALA A 11 -18.92 6.33 -5.39
C ALA A 11 -18.18 6.81 -6.65
N ILE A 12 -17.31 5.98 -7.21
CA ILE A 12 -16.62 6.23 -8.48
C ILE A 12 -17.18 5.33 -9.57
N LYS A 13 -17.20 5.80 -10.82
CA LYS A 13 -17.68 5.00 -11.95
C LYS A 13 -16.72 3.88 -12.32
N ARG A 14 -15.43 4.20 -12.42
CA ARG A 14 -14.38 3.29 -12.91
C ARG A 14 -13.06 3.61 -12.24
N GLY A 15 -12.30 2.60 -11.82
CA GLY A 15 -10.97 2.79 -11.22
C GLY A 15 -10.68 1.82 -10.08
N THR A 16 -9.84 2.25 -9.14
CA THR A 16 -9.43 1.43 -7.99
C THR A 16 -9.87 2.05 -6.68
N VAL A 17 -10.36 1.21 -5.77
CA VAL A 17 -10.64 1.58 -4.38
C VAL A 17 -9.80 0.70 -3.46
N ILE A 18 -8.87 1.30 -2.74
CA ILE A 18 -8.10 0.67 -1.67
C ILE A 18 -8.82 0.98 -0.36
N ASP A 19 -9.39 -0.05 0.24
CA ASP A 19 -10.15 0.02 1.50
C ASP A 19 -9.46 -0.80 2.59
N HIS A 20 -9.87 -0.62 3.85
CA HIS A 20 -9.30 -1.27 5.02
C HIS A 20 -7.80 -0.99 5.20
N ILE A 21 -7.38 0.23 4.83
CA ILE A 21 -6.03 0.70 5.13
C ILE A 21 -5.99 1.06 6.62
N PRO A 22 -4.97 0.63 7.40
CA PRO A 22 -4.82 1.07 8.77
C PRO A 22 -4.77 2.60 8.87
N ALA A 23 -5.36 3.17 9.92
CA ALA A 23 -5.34 4.61 10.12
C ALA A 23 -3.89 5.16 10.12
N MET A 24 -3.70 6.36 9.58
CA MET A 24 -2.40 7.04 9.41
C MET A 24 -1.48 6.44 8.33
N VAL A 25 -1.85 5.33 7.70
CA VAL A 25 -1.06 4.70 6.63
C VAL A 25 -1.48 5.22 5.25
N GLY A 26 -2.73 5.66 5.07
CA GLY A 26 -3.26 6.06 3.77
C GLY A 26 -2.45 7.16 3.10
N PHE A 27 -2.04 8.18 3.86
CA PHE A 27 -1.20 9.25 3.32
C PHE A 27 0.19 8.76 2.88
N LYS A 28 0.80 7.85 3.65
CA LYS A 28 2.10 7.25 3.31
C LYS A 28 2.05 6.47 1.99
N LEU A 29 0.95 5.75 1.75
CA LEU A 29 0.74 4.99 0.50
C LEU A 29 0.69 5.91 -0.72
N LEU A 30 0.06 7.09 -0.62
CA LEU A 30 0.01 8.05 -1.73
C LEU A 30 1.40 8.46 -2.20
N THR A 31 2.30 8.74 -1.26
CA THR A 31 3.68 9.14 -1.55
C THR A 31 4.50 7.98 -2.10
N LEU A 32 4.45 6.80 -1.47
CA LEU A 32 5.28 5.65 -1.84
C LEU A 32 4.94 5.09 -3.22
N PHE A 33 3.65 4.97 -3.51
CA PHE A 33 3.17 4.43 -4.77
C PHE A 33 2.98 5.51 -5.84
N LYS A 34 3.35 6.76 -5.54
CA LYS A 34 3.19 7.92 -6.44
C LYS A 34 1.77 8.01 -7.00
N LEU A 35 0.77 7.66 -6.17
CA LEU A 35 -0.63 7.60 -6.60
C LEU A 35 -1.18 8.98 -6.94
N THR A 36 -0.50 10.04 -6.50
CA THR A 36 -0.81 11.45 -6.82
C THR A 36 -0.14 11.94 -8.10
N GLU A 37 0.75 11.16 -8.74
CA GLU A 37 1.37 11.50 -10.02
C GLU A 37 0.41 11.18 -11.19
N THR A 38 -0.82 11.69 -11.10
CA THR A 38 -1.88 11.49 -12.10
C THR A 38 -2.85 12.67 -12.09
N ASP A 39 -3.44 12.97 -13.26
CA ASP A 39 -4.49 13.98 -13.40
C ASP A 39 -5.90 13.43 -13.10
N GLN A 40 -6.00 12.15 -12.73
CA GLN A 40 -7.28 11.52 -12.40
C GLN A 40 -7.83 12.02 -11.06
N ARG A 41 -9.17 11.99 -10.91
CA ARG A 41 -9.81 12.33 -9.64
C ARG A 41 -9.41 11.32 -8.56
N ILE A 42 -8.83 11.82 -7.48
CA ILE A 42 -8.48 11.06 -6.29
C ILE A 42 -9.36 11.50 -5.13
N THR A 43 -9.92 10.55 -4.39
CA THR A 43 -10.64 10.81 -3.13
C THR A 43 -9.96 10.05 -2.01
N ILE A 44 -9.66 10.74 -0.91
CA ILE A 44 -8.99 10.15 0.25
C ILE A 44 -9.88 10.39 1.47
N GLY A 45 -10.19 9.31 2.18
CA GLY A 45 -10.80 9.37 3.50
C GLY A 45 -9.78 8.94 4.54
N LEU A 46 -9.49 9.80 5.52
CA LEU A 46 -8.57 9.49 6.61
C LEU A 46 -9.34 9.37 7.92
N ASN A 47 -8.93 8.43 8.77
CA ASN A 47 -9.54 8.20 10.08
C ASN A 47 -11.06 7.98 10.02
N LEU A 48 -11.56 7.36 8.94
CA LEU A 48 -12.96 7.00 8.80
C LEU A 48 -13.34 5.95 9.85
N PRO A 49 -14.57 5.98 10.40
CA PRO A 49 -15.04 4.93 11.29
C PRO A 49 -15.07 3.58 10.57
N SER A 50 -14.60 2.53 11.24
CA SER A 50 -14.61 1.15 10.74
C SER A 50 -15.17 0.21 11.81
N GLY A 51 -16.18 -0.59 11.47
CA GLY A 51 -16.70 -1.60 12.38
C GLY A 51 -15.68 -2.69 12.72
N GLU A 52 -14.85 -3.06 11.75
CA GLU A 52 -13.85 -4.14 11.89
C GLU A 52 -12.53 -3.64 12.51
N MET A 53 -12.13 -2.40 12.22
CA MET A 53 -10.80 -1.87 12.59
C MET A 53 -10.84 -0.72 13.60
N GLY A 54 -12.04 -0.28 14.02
CA GLY A 54 -12.25 0.96 14.78
C GLY A 54 -12.12 2.21 13.90
N ARG A 55 -10.95 2.42 13.29
CA ARG A 55 -10.69 3.46 12.29
C ARG A 55 -9.92 2.92 11.10
N LYS A 56 -10.17 3.47 9.92
CA LYS A 56 -9.48 3.13 8.68
C LYS A 56 -9.23 4.35 7.80
N ASP A 57 -8.24 4.21 6.93
CA ASP A 57 -8.07 5.09 5.78
C ASP A 57 -8.62 4.41 4.51
N LEU A 58 -8.94 5.21 3.50
CA LEU A 58 -9.50 4.77 2.23
C LEU A 58 -8.99 5.67 1.10
N ILE A 59 -8.63 5.07 -0.03
CA ILE A 59 -8.14 5.76 -1.22
C ILE A 59 -8.96 5.30 -2.43
N LYS A 60 -9.48 6.25 -3.21
CA LYS A 60 -10.16 6.01 -4.49
C LYS A 60 -9.43 6.77 -5.58
N ILE A 61 -9.15 6.10 -6.70
CA ILE A 61 -8.48 6.69 -7.86
C ILE A 61 -9.29 6.35 -9.11
N GLU A 62 -9.81 7.37 -9.78
CA GLU A 62 -10.56 7.17 -11.01
C GLU A 62 -9.67 6.71 -12.17
N ASN A 63 -10.25 5.87 -13.03
CA ASN A 63 -9.67 5.32 -14.26
C ASN A 63 -8.26 4.73 -14.14
N THR A 64 -7.81 4.43 -12.92
CA THR A 64 -6.50 3.89 -12.63
C THR A 64 -6.64 2.52 -11.98
N PHE A 65 -5.82 1.58 -12.43
CA PHE A 65 -5.80 0.20 -11.94
C PHE A 65 -4.39 -0.13 -11.45
N LEU A 66 -4.29 -0.62 -10.22
CA LEU A 66 -3.03 -1.09 -9.68
C LEU A 66 -2.65 -2.42 -10.31
N THR A 67 -1.36 -2.61 -10.56
CA THR A 67 -0.81 -3.91 -10.95
C THR A 67 -0.77 -4.86 -9.75
N ASP A 68 -0.73 -6.17 -10.00
CA ASP A 68 -0.62 -7.16 -8.91
C ASP A 68 0.65 -6.94 -8.07
N GLU A 69 1.72 -6.45 -8.69
CA GLU A 69 2.94 -6.07 -7.98
C GLU A 69 2.70 -4.91 -7.01
N GLN A 70 2.06 -3.83 -7.46
CA GLN A 70 1.71 -2.69 -6.61
C GLN A 70 0.78 -3.13 -5.47
N VAL A 71 -0.21 -3.96 -5.76
CA VAL A 71 -1.12 -4.52 -4.76
C VAL A 71 -0.35 -5.35 -3.73
N ASN A 72 0.59 -6.20 -4.16
CA ASN A 72 1.38 -7.02 -3.25
C ASN A 72 2.34 -6.19 -2.39
N GLN A 73 2.91 -5.10 -2.93
CA GLN A 73 3.73 -4.18 -2.15
C GLN A 73 2.94 -3.49 -1.02
N LEU A 74 1.62 -3.34 -1.14
CA LEU A 74 0.77 -2.84 -0.05
C LEU A 74 0.83 -3.75 1.19
N SER A 75 1.13 -5.04 1.05
CA SER A 75 1.13 -6.00 2.16
C SER A 75 2.10 -5.65 3.29
N LEU A 76 3.16 -4.89 3.00
CA LEU A 76 4.09 -4.40 4.03
C LEU A 76 3.51 -3.29 4.91
N TYR A 77 2.55 -2.53 4.38
CA TYR A 77 2.00 -1.34 5.04
C TYR A 77 0.57 -1.55 5.53
N ALA A 78 -0.20 -2.34 4.78
CA ALA A 78 -1.62 -2.59 4.98
C ALA A 78 -1.94 -4.03 4.54
N PRO A 79 -1.51 -5.06 5.31
CA PRO A 79 -1.72 -6.47 4.95
C PRO A 79 -3.20 -6.87 4.84
N ASP A 80 -4.06 -6.22 5.61
CA ASP A 80 -5.51 -6.46 5.61
C ASP A 80 -6.27 -5.55 4.63
N ALA A 81 -5.56 -4.72 3.86
CA ALA A 81 -6.19 -3.87 2.85
C ALA A 81 -6.90 -4.72 1.79
N THR A 82 -7.94 -4.13 1.22
CA THR A 82 -8.70 -4.71 0.13
C THR A 82 -8.63 -3.77 -1.06
N VAL A 83 -8.20 -4.29 -2.20
CA VAL A 83 -8.15 -3.54 -3.46
C VAL A 83 -9.34 -3.98 -4.31
N ASN A 84 -10.25 -3.06 -4.57
CA ASN A 84 -11.42 -3.28 -5.39
C ASN A 84 -11.23 -2.61 -6.75
N ARG A 85 -11.47 -3.37 -7.81
CA ARG A 85 -11.55 -2.89 -9.18
C ARG A 85 -13.00 -2.52 -9.47
N ILE A 86 -13.24 -1.24 -9.77
CA ILE A 86 -14.57 -0.70 -10.06
C ILE A 86 -14.73 -0.48 -11.56
N ASP A 87 -15.86 -0.90 -12.10
CA ASP A 87 -16.30 -0.59 -13.46
C ASP A 87 -17.82 -0.42 -13.50
N ASP A 88 -18.30 0.60 -14.22
CA ASP A 88 -19.70 1.04 -14.23
C ASP A 88 -20.38 1.04 -12.85
N TYR A 89 -19.70 1.63 -11.85
CA TYR A 89 -20.11 1.75 -10.45
C TYR A 89 -20.18 0.43 -9.65
N GLU A 90 -19.83 -0.70 -10.27
CA GLU A 90 -19.88 -2.02 -9.68
C GLU A 90 -18.47 -2.58 -9.38
N VAL A 91 -18.38 -3.42 -8.35
CA VAL A 91 -17.12 -4.13 -8.03
C VAL A 91 -16.96 -5.31 -8.98
N VAL A 92 -16.16 -5.13 -10.03
CA VAL A 92 -15.87 -6.19 -11.01
C VAL A 92 -14.69 -7.08 -10.62
N GLY A 93 -13.92 -6.69 -9.60
CA GLY A 93 -12.82 -7.48 -9.09
C GLY A 93 -12.41 -7.08 -7.69
N LYS A 94 -11.94 -8.06 -6.91
CA LYS A 94 -11.48 -7.87 -5.54
C LYS A 94 -10.20 -8.66 -5.33
N SER A 95 -9.15 -7.99 -4.88
CA SER A 95 -7.87 -8.61 -4.54
C SER A 95 -7.43 -8.19 -3.13
N ARG A 96 -6.64 -9.07 -2.52
CA ARG A 96 -5.96 -8.79 -1.25
C ARG A 96 -4.45 -8.82 -1.50
N PRO A 97 -3.68 -7.92 -0.87
CA PRO A 97 -2.23 -7.95 -0.93
C PRO A 97 -1.68 -9.30 -0.47
N ASN A 98 -0.88 -9.94 -1.31
CA ASN A 98 -0.07 -11.07 -0.90
C ASN A 98 1.34 -10.59 -0.60
N LEU A 99 1.98 -11.20 0.39
CA LEU A 99 3.39 -10.90 0.69
C LEU A 99 4.25 -11.35 -0.51
N PRO A 100 4.91 -10.44 -1.23
CA PRO A 100 5.71 -10.80 -2.40
C PRO A 100 7.02 -11.45 -1.95
N GLU A 101 7.69 -12.18 -2.84
CA GLU A 101 9.04 -12.71 -2.58
C GLU A 101 10.12 -11.62 -2.61
N ARG A 102 9.84 -10.52 -3.32
CA ARG A 102 10.77 -9.41 -3.53
C ARG A 102 10.02 -8.09 -3.64
N ILE A 103 10.66 -7.02 -3.17
CA ILE A 103 10.15 -5.64 -3.27
C ILE A 103 11.22 -4.78 -3.89
N GLU A 104 10.84 -4.01 -4.91
CA GLU A 104 11.73 -3.19 -5.70
C GLU A 104 11.27 -1.73 -5.73
N HIS A 105 12.21 -0.82 -5.98
CA HIS A 105 12.01 0.63 -6.16
C HIS A 105 11.57 1.44 -4.93
N VAL A 106 10.70 0.90 -4.08
CA VAL A 106 9.98 1.69 -3.04
C VAL A 106 10.66 1.71 -1.67
N LEU A 107 11.67 0.87 -1.45
CA LEU A 107 12.36 0.74 -0.16
C LEU A 107 13.77 1.33 -0.20
N VAL A 108 14.25 1.83 0.94
CA VAL A 108 15.61 2.38 1.08
C VAL A 108 16.41 1.51 2.06
N CYS A 109 17.66 1.20 1.73
CA CYS A 109 18.49 0.33 2.57
C CYS A 109 18.93 1.03 3.86
N PRO A 110 18.64 0.50 5.07
CA PRO A 110 19.08 1.11 6.32
C PRO A 110 20.59 1.11 6.53
N ASN A 111 21.33 0.27 5.80
CA ASN A 111 22.78 0.30 5.83
C ASN A 111 23.28 1.54 5.11
N SER A 112 23.76 2.53 5.85
CA SER A 112 24.30 3.79 5.33
C SER A 112 25.47 3.60 4.37
N ASN A 113 26.23 2.50 4.51
CA ASN A 113 27.34 2.15 3.62
C ASN A 113 26.91 1.24 2.45
N CYS A 114 25.62 1.18 2.12
CA CYS A 114 25.13 0.39 0.98
C CYS A 114 25.35 1.15 -0.34
N ILE A 115 25.89 0.45 -1.34
CA ILE A 115 26.16 1.03 -2.66
C ILE A 115 24.89 1.55 -3.37
N SER A 116 23.71 1.04 -3.00
CA SER A 116 22.43 1.49 -3.57
C SER A 116 22.08 2.96 -3.30
N HIS A 117 22.80 3.63 -2.39
CA HIS A 117 22.59 5.06 -2.11
C HIS A 117 23.37 5.97 -3.06
N ALA A 118 24.52 5.49 -3.57
CA ALA A 118 25.44 6.28 -4.38
C ALA A 118 25.28 6.02 -5.88
N GLU A 119 24.83 4.83 -6.26
CA GLU A 119 24.69 4.42 -7.66
C GLU A 119 23.24 4.55 -8.14
N PRO A 120 23.01 4.85 -9.44
CA PRO A 120 21.68 4.99 -10.03
C PRO A 120 21.03 3.61 -10.27
N VAL A 121 20.83 2.85 -9.20
CA VAL A 121 20.25 1.51 -9.21
C VAL A 121 18.94 1.49 -8.43
N SER A 122 17.99 0.67 -8.89
CA SER A 122 16.74 0.48 -8.15
C SER A 122 16.96 -0.38 -6.91
N SER A 123 16.34 -0.01 -5.80
CA SER A 123 16.37 -0.84 -4.60
C SER A 123 15.70 -2.19 -4.85
N SER A 124 16.17 -3.23 -4.15
CA SER A 124 15.60 -4.58 -4.27
C SER A 124 15.86 -5.36 -2.98
N PHE A 125 14.79 -5.89 -2.38
CA PHE A 125 14.83 -6.64 -1.13
C PHE A 125 14.11 -7.97 -1.28
N ALA A 126 14.79 -9.06 -0.94
CA ALA A 126 14.12 -10.35 -0.79
C ALA A 126 13.34 -10.37 0.52
N VAL A 127 12.10 -10.84 0.46
CA VAL A 127 11.16 -10.86 1.59
C VAL A 127 11.15 -12.27 2.19
N LYS A 128 11.28 -12.34 3.51
CA LYS A 128 11.18 -13.59 4.27
C LYS A 128 10.21 -13.43 5.42
N LYS A 129 9.10 -14.15 5.35
CA LYS A 129 8.15 -14.23 6.47
C LYS A 129 8.77 -15.01 7.62
N ARG A 130 8.79 -14.41 8.81
CA ARG A 130 9.11 -15.05 10.09
C ARG A 130 7.82 -15.13 10.92
N ALA A 131 7.86 -15.87 12.03
CA ALA A 131 6.67 -16.15 12.83
C ALA A 131 5.89 -14.88 13.24
N ASN A 132 6.60 -13.83 13.66
CA ASN A 132 6.00 -12.56 14.13
C ASN A 132 6.59 -11.31 13.45
N ASP A 133 7.33 -11.48 12.34
CA ASP A 133 7.99 -10.36 11.66
C ASP A 133 8.22 -10.70 10.18
N ILE A 134 8.47 -9.68 9.37
CA ILE A 134 8.93 -9.80 7.99
C ILE A 134 10.37 -9.33 7.96
N ALA A 135 11.27 -10.19 7.49
CA ALA A 135 12.67 -9.85 7.29
C ALA A 135 12.90 -9.49 5.81
N LEU A 136 13.68 -8.43 5.58
CA LEU A 136 14.00 -7.90 4.26
C LEU A 136 15.52 -7.96 4.05
N LYS A 137 15.98 -8.79 3.11
CA LYS A 137 17.40 -8.91 2.73
C LYS A 137 17.69 -8.03 1.53
N CYS A 138 18.55 -7.03 1.69
CA CYS A 138 18.98 -6.16 0.59
C CYS A 138 19.75 -6.95 -0.48
N LYS A 139 19.45 -6.73 -1.76
CA LYS A 139 20.17 -7.34 -2.90
C LYS A 139 21.64 -6.95 -2.96
N TYR A 140 21.99 -5.74 -2.52
CA TYR A 140 23.33 -5.16 -2.73
C TYR A 140 24.29 -5.45 -1.57
N CYS A 141 23.96 -5.01 -0.35
CA CYS A 141 24.84 -5.21 0.80
C CYS A 141 24.58 -6.55 1.52
N GLU A 142 23.61 -7.34 1.05
CA GLU A 142 23.21 -8.64 1.60
C GLU A 142 22.79 -8.67 3.08
N LYS A 143 22.74 -7.51 3.74
CA LYS A 143 22.25 -7.39 5.11
C LYS A 143 20.74 -7.60 5.15
N GLU A 144 20.29 -8.20 6.24
CA GLU A 144 18.89 -8.47 6.52
C GLU A 144 18.40 -7.58 7.66
N PHE A 145 17.22 -6.99 7.49
CA PHE A 145 16.62 -6.06 8.44
C PHE A 145 15.19 -6.50 8.75
N SER A 146 14.70 -6.14 9.94
CA SER A 146 13.25 -6.17 10.18
C SER A 146 12.56 -5.14 9.29
N HIS A 147 11.39 -5.47 8.74
CA HIS A 147 10.64 -4.56 7.89
C HIS A 147 10.36 -3.23 8.61
N TYR A 148 10.10 -3.24 9.92
CA TYR A 148 9.92 -2.00 10.71
C TYR A 148 11.09 -1.03 10.59
N VAL A 149 12.34 -1.54 10.57
CA VAL A 149 13.55 -0.72 10.42
C VAL A 149 13.66 -0.16 9.01
N VAL A 150 13.31 -0.95 8.00
CA VAL A 150 13.33 -0.50 6.60
C VAL A 150 12.26 0.55 6.33
N LEU A 151 11.07 0.39 6.93
CA LEU A 151 9.93 1.29 6.76
C LEU A 151 10.03 2.61 7.56
N ALA A 152 10.97 2.70 8.50
CA ALA A 152 11.19 3.89 9.33
C ALA A 152 12.12 4.92 8.69
N ASN A 153 12.85 4.54 7.64
CA ASN A 153 13.68 5.44 6.83
C ASN A 153 12.86 6.10 5.72
#